data_AF-A0A3B9KDQ1-F1
#
_entry.id   AF-A0A3B9KDQ1-F1
#
_cell.length_a   1.000
_cell.length_b   1.000
_cell.length_c   1.000
_cell.angle_alpha   90.00
_cell.angle_beta   90.00
_cell.angle_gamma   90.00
#
_symmetry.space_group_name_H-M   'P 1'
#
loop_
_entity.id
_entity.type
_entity.pdbx_description
1 polymer ?
#
loop_
_entity_poly.entity_id
_entity_poly.type
_entity_poly.pdbx_seq_one_letter_code
_entity_poly.pdbx_strand_id
1 'polypeptide(L)' 'NMPWDGSELWLGELGTDGSLLHEKHIAGGSNESIFQPEWSPAGVLHFVSDRTGWWNLYRWRDESATPL' A
#
# COMPACT_ATOMS: atom_id res chain seq x y z
N ASN A 1 14.33 10.34 -12.89
CA ASN A 1 13.03 10.02 -12.31
C ASN A 1 12.09 9.72 -13.46
N MET A 2 12.13 8.46 -13.90
CA MET A 2 11.24 7.95 -14.92
C MET A 2 9.85 7.70 -14.30
N PRO A 3 8.77 7.76 -15.07
CA PRO A 3 7.41 7.65 -14.54
C PRO A 3 7.05 6.28 -13.93
N TRP A 4 7.99 5.32 -13.94
CA TRP A 4 7.86 3.99 -13.35
C TRP A 4 8.82 3.75 -12.17
N ASP A 5 9.59 4.77 -11.74
CA ASP A 5 10.58 4.65 -10.65
C ASP A 5 9.92 4.60 -9.26
N GLY A 6 8.61 4.87 -9.17
CA GLY A 6 7.86 4.85 -7.93
C GLY A 6 6.41 4.44 -8.14
N SER A 7 5.80 3.90 -7.10
CA SER A 7 4.38 3.60 -7.06
C SER A 7 3.77 4.13 -5.77
N GLU A 8 2.46 4.39 -5.82
CA GLU A 8 1.66 4.79 -4.67
C GLU A 8 0.65 3.69 -4.36
N LEU A 9 0.47 3.42 -3.07
CA LEU A 9 -0.54 2.51 -2.57
C LEU A 9 -1.67 3.31 -1.92
N TRP A 10 -2.85 3.20 -2.51
CA TRP A 10 -4.07 3.83 -2.05
C TRP A 10 -5.03 2.78 -1.51
N LEU A 11 -5.69 3.10 -0.41
CA LEU A 11 -6.76 2.34 0.22
C LEU A 11 -8.07 3.10 0.05
N GLY A 12 -9.14 2.39 -0.26
CA GLY A 12 -10.48 2.97 -0.28
C GLY A 12 -11.54 1.91 -0.01
N GLU A 13 -12.71 2.38 0.37
CA GLU A 13 -13.90 1.57 0.58
C GLU A 13 -14.75 1.58 -0.69
N LEU A 14 -15.32 0.44 -1.06
CA LEU A 14 -16.27 0.40 -2.17
C LEU A 14 -17.67 0.69 -1.64
N GLY A 15 -18.29 1.75 -2.15
CA GLY A 15 -19.69 2.06 -1.96
C GLY A 15 -20.60 1.00 -2.57
N THR A 16 -21.88 0.98 -2.15
CA THR A 16 -22.87 0.01 -2.67
C THR A 16 -23.16 0.18 -4.16
N ASP A 17 -22.85 1.35 -4.72
CA ASP A 17 -22.95 1.69 -6.13
C ASP A 17 -21.64 1.47 -6.90
N GLY A 18 -20.60 0.95 -6.24
CA GLY A 18 -19.27 0.75 -6.81
C GLY A 18 -18.40 2.01 -6.82
N SER A 19 -18.87 3.13 -6.25
CA SER A 19 -18.03 4.31 -6.04
C SER A 19 -16.88 4.02 -5.08
N LEU A 20 -15.75 4.71 -5.26
CA LEU A 20 -14.65 4.67 -4.32
C LEU A 20 -14.88 5.74 -3.25
N LEU A 21 -14.87 5.33 -1.99
CA LEU A 21 -15.07 6.17 -0.81
C LEU A 21 -13.83 6.14 0.07
N HIS A 22 -13.66 7.18 0.90
CA HIS A 22 -12.60 7.25 1.92
C HIS A 22 -11.19 6.95 1.39
N GLU A 23 -10.86 7.43 0.18
CA GLU A 23 -9.54 7.26 -0.43
C GLU A 23 -8.43 7.77 0.47
N LYS A 24 -7.42 6.93 0.68
CA LYS A 24 -6.29 7.20 1.55
C LYS A 24 -5.00 6.70 0.94
N HIS A 25 -4.04 7.60 0.76
CA HIS A 25 -2.66 7.23 0.47
C HIS A 25 -2.03 6.62 1.73
N ILE A 26 -1.58 5.35 1.65
CA ILE A 26 -1.06 4.62 2.83
C ILE A 26 0.43 4.32 2.75
N ALA A 27 1.03 4.30 1.57
CA ALA A 27 2.45 4.06 1.35
C ALA A 27 2.85 4.43 -0.08
N GLY A 28 4.14 4.65 -0.31
CA GLY A 28 4.66 4.88 -1.66
C GLY A 28 4.98 6.33 -1.94
N GLY A 29 5.35 6.58 -3.19
CA GLY A 29 5.73 7.89 -3.71
C GLY A 29 6.69 7.75 -4.89
N SER A 30 7.33 8.85 -5.27
CA SER A 30 8.15 8.91 -6.49
C SER A 30 9.39 7.99 -6.50
N ASN A 31 9.81 7.49 -5.32
CA ASN A 31 11.07 6.76 -5.15
C ASN A 31 10.89 5.48 -4.31
N GLU A 32 9.66 4.95 -4.22
CA GLU A 32 9.34 3.72 -3.49
C GLU A 32 8.60 2.78 -4.43
N SER A 33 9.14 1.58 -4.62
CA SER A 33 8.47 0.50 -5.35
C SER A 33 7.63 -0.32 -4.39
N ILE A 34 6.33 -0.28 -4.59
CA ILE A 34 5.33 -1.12 -3.92
C ILE A 34 4.72 -2.10 -4.90
N PHE A 35 4.60 -3.37 -4.50
CA PHE A 35 3.89 -4.38 -5.28
C PHE A 35 3.22 -5.45 -4.39
N GLN A 36 2.30 -6.21 -5.01
CA GLN A 36 1.52 -7.30 -4.40
C GLN A 36 0.79 -6.93 -3.09
N PRO A 37 -0.07 -5.90 -3.09
CA PRO A 37 -0.95 -5.64 -1.94
C PRO A 37 -2.00 -6.74 -1.80
N GLU A 38 -2.06 -7.37 -0.63
CA GLU A 38 -3.01 -8.46 -0.34
C GLU A 38 -3.59 -8.39 1.06
N TRP A 39 -4.89 -8.69 1.17
CA TRP A 39 -5.56 -8.82 2.46
C TRP A 39 -5.36 -10.23 3.01
N SER A 40 -4.86 -10.32 4.23
CA SER A 40 -4.86 -11.58 4.98
C SER A 40 -6.28 -11.97 5.40
N PRO A 41 -6.54 -13.25 5.76
CA PRO A 41 -7.84 -13.69 6.30
C PRO A 41 -8.28 -12.94 7.56
N ALA A 42 -7.35 -12.31 8.28
CA ALA A 42 -7.62 -11.48 9.45
C ALA A 42 -7.96 -10.02 9.11
N GLY A 43 -8.09 -9.67 7.84
CA GLY A 43 -8.38 -8.30 7.39
C GLY A 43 -7.21 -7.33 7.54
N VAL A 44 -5.96 -7.84 7.61
CA VAL A 44 -4.76 -7.00 7.61
C VAL A 44 -4.17 -6.95 6.21
N LEU A 45 -3.97 -5.74 5.68
CA LEU A 45 -3.33 -5.51 4.39
C LEU A 45 -1.81 -5.67 4.51
N HIS A 46 -1.24 -6.50 3.65
CA HIS A 46 0.19 -6.71 3.50
C HIS A 46 0.63 -6.24 2.11
N PHE A 47 1.87 -5.80 2.00
CA PHE A 47 2.48 -5.41 0.73
C PHE A 47 4.00 -5.48 0.82
N VAL A 48 4.67 -5.53 -0.32
CA VAL A 48 6.13 -5.41 -0.40
C VAL A 48 6.51 -3.97 -0.68
N SER A 49 7.53 -3.46 0.01
CA SER A 49 8.10 -2.13 -0.24
C SER A 49 9.64 -2.18 -0.21
N ASP A 50 10.27 -1.41 -1.10
CA ASP A 50 11.73 -1.22 -1.14
C ASP A 50 12.23 0.02 -0.40
N ARG A 51 11.40 0.70 0.42
CA ARG A 51 11.73 2.00 1.08
C ARG A 51 13.04 2.02 1.89
N THR A 52 13.58 0.86 2.21
CA THR A 52 14.85 0.68 2.95
C THR A 52 16.05 0.41 2.04
N GLY A 53 15.87 0.41 0.72
CA GLY A 53 16.83 -0.05 -0.29
C GLY A 53 16.77 -1.55 -0.59
N TRP A 54 15.89 -2.29 0.09
CA TRP A 54 15.63 -3.72 -0.11
C TRP A 54 14.13 -4.00 -0.01
N TRP A 55 13.65 -4.96 -0.79
CA TRP A 55 12.28 -5.45 -0.70
C TRP A 55 12.02 -6.17 0.63
N ASN A 56 11.12 -5.60 1.43
CA ASN A 56 10.66 -6.17 2.69
C ASN A 56 9.14 -6.23 2.71
N LEU A 57 8.60 -7.16 3.50
CA LEU A 57 7.17 -7.26 3.76
C LEU A 57 6.75 -6.25 4.84
N TYR A 58 5.65 -5.56 4.56
CA TYR A 58 5.01 -4.63 5.48
C TYR A 58 3.57 -5.07 5.72
N ARG A 59 3.04 -4.69 6.88
CA ARG A 59 1.60 -4.72 7.16
C ARG A 59 1.10 -3.31 7.46
N TRP A 60 -0.10 -3.00 6.98
CA TRP A 60 -0.84 -1.80 7.33
C TRP A 60 -1.79 -2.07 8.51
N ARG A 61 -1.56 -1.38 9.63
CA ARG A 61 -2.42 -1.45 10.83
C ARG A 61 -2.28 -0.14 11.61
N ASP A 62 -3.36 0.27 12.29
CA ASP A 62 -3.35 1.44 13.17
C ASP A 62 -2.83 2.70 12.47
N GLU A 63 -3.24 2.87 11.21
CA GLU A 63 -2.84 4.00 10.36
C GLU A 63 -1.34 4.11 10.08
N SER A 64 -0.64 2.97 10.14
CA SER A 64 0.80 2.91 9.89
C SER A 64 1.21 1.64 9.13
N ALA A 65 2.22 1.79 8.27
CA ALA A 65 2.92 0.69 7.64
C ALA A 65 4.09 0.26 8.52
N THR A 66 4.04 -0.98 9.02
CA THR A 66 5.10 -1.54 9.88
C THR A 66 5.74 -2.74 9.19
N PRO A 67 7.08 -2.88 9.26
CA PRO A 67 7.75 -4.08 8.77
C PRO A 67 7.25 -5.31 9.55
N LEU A 68 7.19 -6.46 8.88
CA LEU A 68 6.89 -7.74 9.53
C LEU A 68 8.04 -8.23 10.41
#